data_AF-A0A928SAN9-F1
#
_entry.id   AF-A0A928SAN9-F1
#
_cell.length_a   1.000
_cell.length_b   1.000
_cell.length_c   1.000
_cell.angle_alpha   90.00
_cell.angle_beta   90.00
_cell.angle_gamma   90.00
#
_symmetry.space_group_name_H-M   'P 1'
#
loop_
_entity.id
_entity.type
_entity.pdbx_description
1 polymer ?
#
loop_
_entity_poly.entity_id
_entity_poly.type
_entity_poly.pdbx_seq_one_letter_code
_entity_poly.pdbx_strand_id
1 'polypeptide(L)' 'MTEAKQELVQNWLTKAQQDLAVARKLSREPDPYLGAAIFCCQQAAEKAVKGSLFFTIKGLKRPTTLKR' A
#
# COMPACT_ATOMS: atom_id res chain seq x y z
N MET A 1 -11.29 2.17 -18.48
CA MET A 1 -10.02 2.21 -17.72
C MET A 1 -8.94 1.69 -18.65
N THR A 2 -7.76 2.32 -18.78
CA THR A 2 -6.68 1.74 -19.61
C THR A 2 -6.02 0.56 -18.89
N GLU A 3 -5.44 -0.39 -19.62
CA GLU A 3 -4.74 -1.56 -19.05
C GLU A 3 -3.63 -1.13 -18.08
N ALA A 4 -2.79 -0.17 -18.50
CA ALA A 4 -1.73 0.38 -17.64
C ALA A 4 -2.27 0.97 -16.32
N LYS A 5 -3.48 1.55 -16.34
CA LYS A 5 -4.11 2.10 -15.14
C LYS A 5 -4.68 0.98 -14.25
N GLN A 6 -5.23 -0.08 -14.83
CA GLN A 6 -5.65 -1.27 -14.10
C GLN A 6 -4.47 -1.96 -13.41
N GLU A 7 -3.36 -2.13 -14.12
CA GLU A 7 -2.13 -2.70 -13.58
C GLU A 7 -1.59 -1.86 -12.40
N LEU A 8 -1.60 -0.53 -12.54
CA LEU A 8 -1.20 0.37 -11.44
C LEU A 8 -2.09 0.24 -10.21
N VAL A 9 -3.42 0.18 -10.40
CA VAL A 9 -4.37 -0.05 -9.29
C VAL A 9 -4.09 -1.39 -8.63
N GLN A 10 -3.95 -2.46 -9.41
CA GLN A 10 -3.67 -3.80 -8.90
C GLN A 10 -2.35 -3.83 -8.12
N ASN A 11 -1.30 -3.20 -8.64
CA ASN A 11 0.01 -3.12 -7.99
C ASN A 11 -0.06 -2.40 -6.63
N TRP A 12 -0.85 -1.33 -6.51
CA TRP A 12 -1.05 -0.66 -5.22
C TRP A 12 -1.82 -1.51 -4.22
N LEU A 13 -2.89 -2.17 -4.66
CA LEU A 13 -3.71 -3.02 -3.80
C LEU A 13 -2.93 -4.26 -3.33
N THR A 14 -2.16 -4.90 -4.21
CA THR A 14 -1.28 -6.02 -3.83
C THR A 14 -0.28 -5.60 -2.76
N LYS A 15 0.36 -4.43 -2.91
CA LYS A 15 1.31 -3.93 -1.89
C LYS A 15 0.62 -3.62 -0.56
N ALA A 16 -0.58 -3.04 -0.59
CA ALA A 16 -1.36 -2.80 0.63
C ALA A 16 -1.68 -4.11 1.37
N GLN A 17 -2.04 -5.16 0.64
CA GLN A 17 -2.29 -6.49 1.21
C GLN A 17 -1.03 -7.09 1.82
N GLN A 18 0.13 -6.92 1.17
CA GLN A 18 1.43 -7.37 1.69
C GLN A 18 1.79 -6.66 3.00
N ASP A 19 1.64 -5.33 3.08
CA ASP A 19 1.89 -4.59 4.33
C ASP A 19 0.98 -5.09 5.46
N LEU A 20 -0.32 -5.30 5.20
CA LEU A 20 -1.24 -5.83 6.20
C LEU A 20 -0.88 -7.25 6.64
N ALA A 21 -0.40 -8.09 5.72
CA ALA A 21 0.09 -9.43 6.05
C ALA A 21 1.34 -9.38 6.94
N VAL A 22 2.27 -8.45 6.68
CA VAL A 22 3.44 -8.22 7.54
C VAL A 22 3.01 -7.74 8.93
N ALA A 23 2.11 -6.76 9.02
CA ALA A 23 1.59 -6.27 10.29
C ALA A 23 1.00 -7.41 11.14
N ARG A 24 0.21 -8.29 10.52
CA ARG A 24 -0.39 -9.46 11.19
C ARG A 24 0.63 -10.49 11.66
N LYS A 25 1.74 -10.66 10.93
CA LYS A 25 2.83 -11.55 11.35
C LYS A 25 3.56 -10.96 12.56
N LEU A 26 4.00 -9.71 12.46
CA LEU A 26 4.72 -9.00 13.51
C LEU A 26 3.93 -8.88 14.82
N SER A 27 2.61 -8.71 14.73
CA SER A 27 1.75 -8.61 15.91
C SER A 27 1.48 -9.96 16.61
N ARG A 28 1.95 -11.08 16.05
CA ARG A 28 1.73 -12.44 16.57
C ARG A 28 3.01 -13.14 17.02
N GLU A 29 4.16 -12.47 16.93
CA GLU A 29 5.42 -13.02 17.45
C GLU A 29 5.40 -13.07 18.99
N PRO A 30 6.17 -13.98 19.63
CA PRO A 30 6.21 -14.11 21.09
C PRO A 30 6.63 -12.83 21.82
N ASP A 31 7.48 -12.02 21.19
CA ASP A 31 7.83 -10.66 21.61
C ASP A 31 7.53 -9.69 20.44
N PRO A 32 6.27 -9.22 20.32
CA PRO A 32 5.81 -8.59 19.09
C PRO A 32 6.39 -7.18 18.94
N TYR A 33 7.00 -6.89 17.79
CA TYR A 33 7.46 -5.54 17.49
C TYR A 33 6.30 -4.65 17.02
N LEU A 34 5.47 -4.21 17.97
CA LEU A 34 4.21 -3.50 17.68
C LEU A 34 4.40 -2.18 16.93
N GLY A 35 5.52 -1.47 17.15
CA GLY A 35 5.84 -0.26 16.38
C GLY A 35 5.94 -0.54 14.88
N ALA A 36 6.61 -1.62 14.51
CA ALA A 36 6.70 -2.05 13.11
C ALA A 36 5.36 -2.55 12.57
N ALA A 37 4.58 -3.28 13.39
CA ALA A 37 3.23 -3.71 13.00
C ALA A 37 2.30 -2.52 12.71
N ILE A 38 2.30 -1.49 13.54
CA ILE A 38 1.53 -0.26 13.35
C ILE A 38 1.98 0.49 12.10
N PHE A 39 3.30 0.62 11.89
CA PHE A 39 3.86 1.22 10.68
C PHE A 39 3.37 0.49 9.42
N CYS A 40 3.37 -0.84 9.42
CA CYS A 40 2.84 -1.63 8.32
C CYS A 40 1.34 -1.41 8.10
N CYS A 41 0.52 -1.25 9.16
CA CYS A 41 -0.89 -0.87 9.02
C CYS A 41 -1.06 0.51 8.36
N GLN A 42 -0.26 1.51 8.75
CA GLN A 42 -0.28 2.84 8.12
C GLN A 42 0.07 2.75 6.63
N GLN A 43 1.12 1.99 6.31
CA GLN A 43 1.56 1.74 4.94
C GLN A 43 0.48 1.02 4.11
N ALA A 44 -0.20 0.04 4.70
CA ALA A 44 -1.32 -0.65 4.05
C ALA A 44 -2.44 0.34 3.68
N ALA A 45 -2.84 1.19 4.63
CA ALA A 45 -3.88 2.19 4.43
C ALA A 45 -3.49 3.20 3.35
N GLU A 46 -2.27 3.75 3.40
CA GLU A 46 -1.77 4.70 2.40
C GLU A 46 -1.79 4.10 0.98
N LYS A 47 -1.31 2.87 0.83
CA LYS A 47 -1.27 2.20 -0.48
C LYS A 47 -2.66 1.84 -1.00
N ALA A 48 -3.58 1.43 -0.13
CA ALA A 48 -4.97 1.18 -0.50
C ALA A 48 -5.66 2.44 -1.01
N VAL A 49 -5.49 3.57 -0.29
CA VAL A 49 -6.02 4.88 -0.71
C VAL A 49 -5.39 5.33 -2.03
N LYS A 50 -4.08 5.15 -2.24
CA LYS A 50 -3.45 5.44 -3.54
C LYS A 50 -4.09 4.62 -4.66
N GLY A 51 -4.28 3.31 -4.45
CA GLY A 51 -4.95 2.44 -5.41
C GLY A 51 -6.37 2.89 -5.75
N SER A 52 -7.17 3.25 -4.74
CA SER A 52 -8.54 3.73 -4.95
C SER A 52 -8.59 5.11 -5.63
N LEU A 53 -7.68 6.02 -5.31
CA LEU A 53 -7.56 7.31 -5.99
C LEU A 53 -7.16 7.12 -7.45
N PHE A 54 -6.24 6.21 -7.76
CA PHE A 54 -5.96 5.83 -9.14
C PHE A 54 -7.23 5.30 -9.79
N PHE A 55 -7.99 4.40 -9.18
CA PHE A 55 -9.24 3.92 -9.75
C PHE A 55 -10.23 5.07 -10.06
N THR A 56 -10.49 5.94 -9.09
CA THR A 56 -11.56 6.95 -9.15
C THR A 56 -11.19 8.20 -9.96
N ILE A 57 -9.92 8.64 -9.95
CA ILE A 57 -9.52 9.93 -10.53
C ILE A 57 -8.98 9.74 -11.97
N LYS A 58 -9.43 10.56 -12.91
CA LYS A 58 -8.76 10.74 -14.21
C LYS A 58 -7.57 11.71 -14.03
N GLY A 59 -6.33 11.23 -14.23
CA GLY A 59 -5.16 12.11 -14.32
C GLY A 59 -4.22 12.16 -13.12
N LEU A 60 -4.31 11.23 -12.15
CA LEU A 60 -3.26 11.12 -11.12
C LEU A 60 -1.94 10.73 -11.80
N LYS A 61 -1.00 11.66 -11.90
CA LYS A 61 0.36 11.36 -12.37
C LYS A 61 1.07 10.53 -11.30
N ARG A 62 1.91 9.58 -11.71
CA ARG A 62 2.78 8.89 -10.75
C ARG A 62 3.55 9.96 -9.98
N PRO A 63 3.60 9.91 -8.64
CA PRO A 63 4.50 10.77 -7.90
C PRO A 63 5.90 10.50 -8.43
N THR A 64 6.55 11.53 -8.97
CA THR A 64 7.99 11.50 -9.26
C THR A 64 8.66 11.33 -7.90
N THR A 65 9.09 10.12 -7.59
CA THR A 65 9.90 9.85 -6.41
C THR A 65 11.06 10.83 -6.42
N LEU A 66 11.13 11.70 -5.40
CA LEU A 66 12.35 12.41 -5.04
C LEU A 66 13.45 11.36 -4.95
N LYS A 67 14.43 11.43 -5.85
CA LYS A 67 15.67 10.70 -5.71
C LYS A 67 16.25 11.12 -4.34
N ARG A 68 16.33 10.18 -3.42
CA ARG A 68 17.18 10.32 -2.23
C ARG A 68 18.63 10.35 -2.69
#